data_AF-A0A950HAW2-F1
#
_entry.id   AF-A0A950HAW2-F1
#
_cell.length_a   1.000
_cell.length_b   1.000
_cell.length_c   1.000
_cell.angle_alpha   90.00
_cell.angle_beta   90.00
_cell.angle_gamma   90.00
#
_symmetry.space_group_name_H-M   'P 1'
#
loop_
_entity.id
_entity.type
_entity.pdbx_description
1 polymer ?
#
loop_
_entity_poly.entity_id
_entity_poly.type
_entity_poly.pdbx_seq_one_letter_code
_entity_poly.pdbx_strand_id
1 'polypeptide(L)'
;VSISTGFFGLKVVAQEYESDAAPDRLINYYAGQLKNYGKVLECHTSWKGSRVSLSPSRDKSKELTCDENSGEAVELKVGTEDNQHIVSIAPQGRGSKYELVLIQIRGKQDTI
;
A
#
# COMPACT_ATOMS: atom_id res chain seq x y z
N VAL A 1 -6.13 -3.29 12.50
CA VAL A 1 -5.74 -4.51 13.24
C VAL A 1 -4.32 -4.31 13.79
N SER A 2 -4.09 -4.64 15.06
CA SER A 2 -2.76 -4.59 15.67
C SER A 2 -2.48 -5.91 16.39
N ILE A 3 -1.35 -6.55 16.07
CA ILE A 3 -0.88 -7.79 16.69
C ILE A 3 0.51 -7.50 17.28
N SER A 4 0.74 -7.81 18.55
CA SER A 4 2.02 -7.56 19.20
C SER A 4 2.40 -8.68 20.17
N THR A 5 3.64 -9.16 20.07
CA THR A 5 4.31 -10.01 21.06
C THR A 5 5.59 -9.30 21.53
N GLY A 6 6.32 -9.88 22.48
CA GLY A 6 7.59 -9.31 22.97
C GLY A 6 8.68 -9.19 21.88
N PHE A 7 8.56 -9.90 20.76
CA PHE A 7 9.60 -9.98 19.72
C PHE A 7 9.14 -9.56 18.32
N PHE A 8 7.84 -9.24 18.17
CA PHE A 8 7.21 -8.93 16.89
C PHE A 8 6.04 -7.97 17.09
N GLY A 9 5.83 -7.07 16.14
CA GLY A 9 4.58 -6.31 16.05
C GLY A 9 4.18 -6.09 14.61
N LEU A 10 2.88 -6.15 14.36
CA LEU A 10 2.23 -5.85 13.09
C LEU A 10 1.09 -4.88 13.37
N LYS A 11 1.08 -3.76 12.67
CA LYS A 11 -0.04 -2.83 12.64
C LYS A 11 -0.50 -2.68 11.20
N VAL A 12 -1.79 -2.86 10.99
CA VAL A 12 -2.47 -2.67 9.71
C VAL A 12 -3.63 -1.72 9.92
N VAL A 13 -3.66 -0.63 9.17
CA VAL A 13 -4.82 0.27 9.05
C VAL A 13 -5.25 0.19 7.60
N ALA A 14 -6.51 -0.18 7.35
CA ALA A 14 -7.07 -0.30 6.02
C ALA A 14 -8.43 0.39 6.02
N GLN A 15 -8.69 1.23 5.02
CA GLN A 15 -9.95 1.92 4.86
C GLN A 15 -10.31 2.04 3.39
N GLU A 16 -11.49 1.54 3.05
CA GLU A 16 -12.09 1.65 1.71
C GLU A 16 -13.04 2.85 1.65
N TYR A 17 -13.11 3.47 0.48
CA TYR A 17 -13.90 4.65 0.16
C TYR A 17 -14.46 4.55 -1.27
N GLU A 18 -15.57 5.24 -1.51
CA GLU A 18 -16.11 5.51 -2.84
C GLU A 18 -16.04 7.02 -3.13
N SER A 19 -15.83 7.38 -4.39
CA SER A 19 -15.74 8.77 -4.82
C SER A 19 -16.35 8.94 -6.22
N ASP A 20 -17.04 10.06 -6.45
CA ASP A 20 -17.48 10.46 -7.79
C ASP A 20 -16.33 10.92 -8.71
N ALA A 21 -15.11 11.05 -8.17
CA ALA A 21 -13.94 11.42 -8.96
C ALA A 21 -13.53 10.29 -9.91
N ALA A 22 -13.10 10.66 -11.13
CA ALA A 22 -12.48 9.72 -12.06
C ALA A 22 -11.15 9.16 -11.50
N PRO A 23 -10.78 7.91 -11.83
CA PRO A 23 -9.57 7.27 -11.28
C PRO A 23 -8.30 8.10 -11.45
N ASP A 24 -8.06 8.66 -12.64
CA ASP A 24 -6.87 9.47 -12.94
C ASP A 24 -6.72 10.67 -12.01
N ARG A 25 -7.83 11.25 -11.55
CA ARG A 25 -7.80 12.37 -10.60
C ARG A 25 -7.31 11.92 -9.24
N LEU A 26 -7.79 10.76 -8.76
CA LEU A 26 -7.35 10.19 -7.49
C LEU A 26 -5.91 9.71 -7.55
N ILE A 27 -5.50 9.08 -8.66
CA ILE A 27 -4.14 8.61 -8.88
C ILE A 27 -3.16 9.79 -8.79
N ASN A 28 -3.42 10.85 -9.54
CA ASN A 28 -2.58 12.05 -9.51
C ASN A 28 -2.52 12.71 -8.12
N TYR A 29 -3.67 12.81 -7.44
CA TYR A 29 -3.74 13.38 -6.11
C TYR A 29 -2.91 12.57 -5.10
N TYR A 30 -3.15 11.27 -5.01
CA TYR A 30 -2.47 10.42 -4.04
C TYR A 30 -1.01 10.19 -4.38
N ALA A 31 -0.64 10.06 -5.66
CA ALA A 31 0.77 10.03 -6.06
C ALA A 31 1.49 11.31 -5.63
N GLY A 32 0.83 12.46 -5.67
CA GLY A 32 1.34 13.72 -5.14
C GLY A 32 1.53 13.70 -3.62
N GLN A 33 0.52 13.24 -2.86
CA GLN A 33 0.58 13.16 -1.40
C GLN A 33 1.64 12.16 -0.91
N LEU A 34 1.76 11.02 -1.60
CA LEU A 34 2.66 9.93 -1.21
C LEU A 34 4.14 10.28 -1.37
N LYS A 35 4.48 11.25 -2.23
CA LYS A 35 5.87 11.74 -2.38
C LYS A 35 6.47 12.23 -1.06
N ASN A 36 5.64 12.69 -0.11
CA ASN A 36 6.09 13.09 1.22
C ASN A 36 6.66 11.93 2.05
N TYR A 37 6.36 10.68 1.66
CA TYR A 37 6.84 9.46 2.34
C TYR A 37 7.98 8.76 1.58
N GLY A 38 8.35 9.23 0.38
CA GLY A 38 9.45 8.68 -0.41
C GLY A 38 9.13 8.48 -1.90
N LYS A 39 9.88 7.58 -2.55
CA LYS A 39 9.69 7.24 -3.96
C LYS A 39 8.41 6.42 -4.11
N VAL A 40 7.46 6.94 -4.88
CA VAL A 40 6.21 6.24 -5.21
C VAL A 40 6.48 5.19 -6.27
N LEU A 41 6.08 3.96 -6.00
CA LEU A 41 6.02 2.85 -6.93
C LEU A 41 4.56 2.70 -7.39
N GLU A 42 4.33 2.75 -8.70
CA GLU A 42 3.01 2.54 -9.30
C GLU A 42 2.94 1.12 -9.88
N CYS A 43 1.92 0.37 -9.47
CA CYS A 43 1.67 -1.00 -9.91
C CYS A 43 0.27 -1.09 -10.53
N HIS A 44 0.10 -1.95 -11.53
CA HIS A 44 -1.20 -2.24 -12.14
C HIS A 44 -1.69 -3.62 -11.70
N THR A 45 -2.89 -3.69 -11.13
CA THR A 45 -3.41 -4.93 -10.55
C THR A 45 -4.89 -5.13 -10.86
N SER A 46 -5.37 -6.35 -10.65
CA SER A 46 -6.80 -6.61 -10.54
C SER A 46 -7.32 -6.15 -9.17
N TRP A 47 -8.55 -5.62 -9.10
CA TRP A 47 -9.16 -5.26 -7.82
C TRP A 47 -9.49 -6.52 -7.00
N LYS A 48 -8.54 -6.98 -6.20
CA LYS A 48 -8.70 -8.13 -5.28
C LYS A 48 -8.31 -7.79 -3.84
N GLY A 49 -8.34 -6.49 -3.50
CA GLY A 49 -7.77 -5.95 -2.27
C GLY A 49 -6.25 -5.85 -2.35
N SER A 50 -5.68 -4.93 -1.59
CA SER A 50 -4.23 -4.68 -1.59
C SER A 50 -3.48 -5.94 -1.11
N ARG A 51 -2.61 -6.51 -1.95
CA ARG A 51 -1.82 -7.70 -1.59
C ARG A 51 -0.49 -7.28 -1.01
N VAL A 52 -0.21 -7.84 0.16
CA VAL A 52 1.00 -7.54 0.91
C VAL A 52 1.91 -8.75 0.85
N SER A 53 2.96 -8.66 0.05
CA SER A 53 4.06 -9.60 0.11
C SER A 53 5.00 -9.18 1.24
N LEU A 54 5.12 -10.01 2.27
CA LEU A 54 6.05 -9.81 3.38
C LEU A 54 7.20 -10.81 3.21
N SER A 55 8.41 -10.34 2.91
CA SER A 55 9.57 -11.23 2.86
C SER A 55 10.13 -11.42 4.28
N PRO A 56 10.23 -12.65 4.81
CA PRO A 56 10.91 -12.90 6.08
C PRO A 56 12.44 -12.86 5.95
N SER A 57 12.99 -12.60 4.76
CA SER A 57 14.42 -12.67 4.49
C SER A 57 15.14 -11.38 4.88
N ARG A 58 16.09 -11.50 5.81
CA ARG A 58 16.98 -10.41 6.27
C ARG A 58 17.99 -9.92 5.23
N ASP A 59 18.07 -10.60 4.08
CA ASP A 59 19.12 -10.40 3.07
C ASP A 59 18.59 -9.87 1.72
N LYS A 60 17.29 -9.55 1.62
CA LYS A 60 16.72 -8.91 0.42
C LYS A 60 16.61 -7.40 0.62
N SER A 61 16.75 -6.66 -0.48
CA SER A 61 16.45 -5.23 -0.52
C SER A 61 15.05 -5.02 0.07
N LYS A 62 14.91 -4.17 1.10
CA LYS A 62 13.59 -3.82 1.69
C LYS A 62 12.74 -2.92 0.77
N GLU A 63 13.09 -2.88 -0.51
CA GLU A 63 12.41 -2.10 -1.53
C GLU A 63 11.10 -2.76 -1.91
N LEU A 64 10.10 -1.92 -2.19
CA LEU A 64 8.80 -2.37 -2.64
C LEU A 64 8.86 -2.84 -4.09
N THR A 65 8.07 -3.86 -4.39
CA THR A 65 7.91 -4.42 -5.74
C THR A 65 6.43 -4.55 -6.12
N CYS A 66 6.18 -4.68 -7.42
CA CYS A 66 4.86 -5.00 -7.95
C CYS A 66 4.76 -6.53 -8.13
N ASP A 67 3.77 -7.15 -7.50
CA ASP A 67 3.53 -8.60 -7.59
C ASP A 67 2.77 -8.99 -8.88
N GLU A 68 1.88 -8.10 -9.35
CA GLU A 68 1.13 -8.19 -10.61
C GLU A 68 1.29 -6.84 -11.34
N ASN A 69 1.34 -6.86 -12.68
CA ASN A 69 1.39 -5.67 -13.55
C ASN A 69 0.28 -5.71 -14.61
N SER A 70 -0.87 -6.28 -14.25
CA SER A 70 -2.02 -6.40 -15.14
C SER A 70 -3.32 -6.12 -14.40
N GLY A 71 -4.19 -5.33 -15.02
CA GLY A 71 -5.51 -4.99 -14.52
C GLY A 71 -5.80 -3.50 -14.59
N GLU A 72 -7.06 -3.16 -14.30
CA GLU A 72 -7.60 -1.80 -14.38
C GLU A 72 -7.40 -0.98 -13.10
N ALA A 73 -7.00 -1.62 -12.00
CA ALA A 73 -6.71 -0.94 -10.76
C ALA A 73 -5.25 -0.47 -10.73
N VAL A 74 -5.02 0.68 -10.12
CA VAL A 74 -3.69 1.25 -9.88
C VAL A 74 -3.42 1.20 -8.38
N GLU A 75 -2.29 0.62 -8.01
CA GLU A 75 -1.80 0.53 -6.64
C GLU A 75 -0.53 1.36 -6.49
N LEU A 76 -0.61 2.43 -5.70
CA LEU A 76 0.51 3.31 -5.39
C LEU A 76 1.11 2.89 -4.07
N LYS A 77 2.37 2.44 -4.06
CA LYS A 77 3.12 2.04 -2.87
C LYS A 77 4.25 3.01 -2.58
N VAL A 78 4.53 3.27 -1.31
CA VAL A 78 5.73 4.01 -0.87
C VAL A 78 6.20 3.53 0.49
N GLY A 79 7.50 3.63 0.74
CA GLY A 79 8.15 3.19 1.96
C GLY A 79 9.01 1.94 1.74
N THR A 80 8.99 1.02 2.71
CA THR A 80 9.77 -0.23 2.71
C THR A 80 8.87 -1.40 3.05
N GLU A 81 9.32 -2.64 2.82
CA GLU A 81 8.51 -3.84 3.14
C GLU A 81 7.95 -3.84 4.58
N ASP A 82 8.68 -3.25 5.54
CA ASP A 82 8.28 -3.16 6.95
C ASP A 82 7.46 -1.91 7.31
N ASN A 83 7.41 -0.88 6.44
CA ASN A 83 6.64 0.33 6.66
C ASN A 83 6.08 0.84 5.33
N GLN A 84 4.86 0.43 5.00
CA GLN A 84 4.23 0.67 3.69
C GLN A 84 3.04 1.60 3.80
N HIS A 85 2.96 2.56 2.89
CA HIS A 85 1.74 3.29 2.58
C HIS A 85 1.29 2.85 1.19
N ILE A 86 0.05 2.35 1.09
CA ILE A 86 -0.52 1.81 -0.13
C ILE A 86 -1.83 2.51 -0.42
N VAL A 87 -2.05 2.90 -1.67
CA VAL A 87 -3.30 3.45 -2.16
C VAL A 87 -3.72 2.67 -3.40
N SER A 88 -4.82 1.91 -3.29
CA SER A 88 -5.38 1.14 -4.39
C SER A 88 -6.59 1.87 -4.96
N ILE A 89 -6.64 2.10 -6.27
CA ILE A 89 -7.70 2.87 -6.94
C ILE A 89 -8.22 2.05 -8.11
N ALA A 90 -9.53 1.91 -8.24
CA ALA A 90 -10.16 1.30 -9.40
C ALA A 90 -11.41 2.07 -9.85
N PRO A 91 -11.77 1.97 -11.15
CA PRO A 91 -13.05 2.44 -11.62
C PRO A 91 -14.23 1.78 -10.87
N GLN A 92 -15.25 2.56 -10.54
CA GLN A 92 -16.54 2.05 -10.06
C GLN A 92 -17.68 2.94 -10.55
N GLY A 93 -18.53 2.38 -11.43
CA GLY A 93 -19.66 3.10 -12.00
C GLY A 93 -19.21 4.36 -12.74
N ARG A 94 -19.64 5.53 -12.28
CA ARG A 94 -19.25 6.85 -12.84
C ARG A 94 -18.03 7.48 -12.17
N GLY A 95 -17.52 6.87 -11.10
CA GLY A 95 -16.43 7.38 -10.30
C GLY A 95 -15.40 6.28 -10.02
N SER A 96 -14.94 6.22 -8.78
CA SER A 96 -13.90 5.31 -8.33
C SER A 96 -14.22 4.74 -6.95
N LYS A 97 -13.69 3.55 -6.69
CA LYS A 97 -13.41 3.08 -5.35
C LYS A 97 -11.92 3.14 -5.09
N TYR A 98 -11.56 3.41 -3.85
CA TYR A 98 -10.17 3.38 -3.45
C TYR A 98 -9.99 2.93 -2.01
N GLU A 99 -8.84 2.31 -1.73
CA GLU A 99 -8.45 1.82 -0.43
C GLU A 99 -7.14 2.50 -0.01
N LEU A 100 -7.06 2.93 1.24
CA LEU A 100 -5.83 3.39 1.88
C LEU A 100 -5.37 2.34 2.89
N VAL A 101 -4.13 1.87 2.76
CA VAL A 101 -3.54 0.88 3.66
C VAL A 101 -2.21 1.37 4.22
N LEU A 102 -2.06 1.31 5.54
CA LEU A 102 -0.80 1.50 6.26
C LEU A 102 -0.40 0.18 6.91
N ILE A 103 0.84 -0.25 6.71
CA ILE A 103 1.41 -1.46 7.29
C ILE A 103 2.69 -1.09 8.01
N GLN A 104 2.81 -1.51 9.26
CA GLN A 104 4.01 -1.32 10.06
C GLN A 104 4.37 -2.64 10.74
N ILE A 105 5.60 -3.11 10.50
CA ILE A 105 6.16 -4.33 11.06
C ILE A 105 7.38 -3.95 11.89
N ARG A 106 7.47 -4.52 13.09
CA ARG A 106 8.64 -4.39 13.96
C ARG A 106 9.17 -5.77 14.35
N GLY A 107 10.50 -5.91 14.32
CA GLY A 107 11.22 -7.06 14.84
C GLY A 107 11.89 -6.76 16.18
N LYS A 108 12.66 -7.73 16.69
CA LYS A 108 13.32 -7.70 18.02
C LYS A 108 14.31 -6.54 18.25
N GLN A 109 14.69 -5.76 17.24
CA GLN A 109 15.74 -4.72 17.34
C GLN A 109 15.24 -3.28 17.11
N ASP A 110 13.96 -3.06 16.82
CA ASP A 110 13.41 -1.71 16.61
C ASP A 110 12.44 -1.33 17.74
N THR A 111 12.90 -0.48 18.67
CA THR A 111 12.05 0.20 19.66
C THR A 111 11.30 1.37 19.02
N ILE A 112 10.02 1.52 19.38
CA ILE A 112 9.18 2.69 19.05
C ILE A 112 9.65 3.90 19.85
#